data_AF-A0A951B3T1-F1
#
_entry.id   AF-A0A951B3T1-F1
#
_cell.length_a   1.000
_cell.length_b   1.000
_cell.length_c   1.000
_cell.angle_alpha   90.00
_cell.angle_beta   90.00
_cell.angle_gamma   90.00
#
_symmetry.space_group_name_H-M   'P 1'
#
loop_
_entity.id
_entity.type
_entity.pdbx_description
1 polymer ?
#
loop_
_entity_poly.entity_id
_entity_poly.type
_entity_poly.pdbx_seq_one_letter_code
_entity_poly.pdbx_strand_id
1 'polypeptide(L)'
;MQRILALAQGRSIAMSITGRPIPTLGYTVTIENPPGSREEILLATRPGCGDAWLVIAAATQAQSLTERFAFAVELVLRGFAVSLPRNREVAPLALGTWNRLKRLVARFSALVAAVEAGRLFIACRKQAAPRTPRPLARDSHGPAPKAYGWLLTLAPELNTRIGRAQIETLLADPALLALLAQAPQAGRILRPLCHMLRIERPDCLRLPPRPRRPRPPAATGEPNPAPTTRPGRPKPSWLGWPKSPPLPGMARAPGTPPTRRTGTGPPED
;
A
#
# COMPACT_ATOMS: atom_id res chain seq x y z
N MET A 1 18.58 -17.85 -12.93
CA MET A 1 17.11 -17.79 -13.12
C MET A 1 16.59 -16.36 -12.94
N GLN A 2 16.86 -15.46 -13.90
CA GLN A 2 16.29 -14.12 -13.96
C GLN A 2 15.89 -13.83 -15.39
N ARG A 3 14.59 -13.92 -15.69
CA ARG A 3 13.95 -13.43 -16.92
C ARG A 3 12.46 -13.26 -16.65
N ILE A 4 12.07 -12.04 -16.30
CA ILE A 4 10.70 -11.52 -16.22
C ILE A 4 10.90 -10.02 -16.50
N LEU A 5 10.38 -9.36 -17.55
CA LEU A 5 9.22 -9.55 -18.41
C LEU A 5 9.43 -8.76 -19.71
N ALA A 6 8.78 -9.20 -20.79
CA ALA A 6 8.59 -8.44 -22.02
C ALA A 6 7.15 -7.91 -22.12
N LEU A 7 7.02 -6.78 -22.83
CA LEU A 7 5.84 -6.19 -23.49
C LEU A 7 4.87 -5.33 -22.66
N ALA A 8 5.08 -4.01 -22.71
CA ALA A 8 4.23 -3.08 -23.49
C ALA A 8 4.91 -1.70 -23.55
N GLN A 9 5.09 -1.17 -24.76
CA GLN A 9 5.82 0.04 -25.19
C GLN A 9 7.35 -0.11 -25.18
N GLY A 10 7.95 -0.07 -26.38
CA GLY A 10 9.36 -0.35 -26.68
C GLY A 10 10.38 0.64 -26.11
N ARG A 11 10.41 0.81 -24.79
CA ARG A 11 11.53 1.37 -24.02
C ARG A 11 11.81 0.45 -22.84
N SER A 12 12.52 -0.63 -23.12
CA SER A 12 13.03 -1.51 -22.07
C SER A 12 14.29 -0.89 -21.50
N ILE A 13 14.16 -0.12 -20.40
CA ILE A 13 15.33 0.26 -19.61
C ILE A 13 15.74 -0.97 -18.80
N ALA A 14 16.71 -1.73 -19.31
CA ALA A 14 17.31 -2.83 -18.57
C ALA A 14 18.33 -2.23 -17.60
N MET A 15 17.92 -2.04 -16.34
CA MET A 15 18.83 -1.59 -15.29
C MET A 15 19.50 -2.82 -14.67
N SER A 16 20.66 -3.21 -15.23
CA SER A 16 21.47 -4.32 -14.72
C SER A 16 22.52 -3.78 -13.75
N ILE A 17 22.37 -4.07 -12.46
CA ILE A 17 23.37 -3.72 -11.45
C ILE A 17 24.36 -4.89 -11.36
N THR A 18 25.28 -4.97 -12.31
CA THR A 18 26.41 -5.92 -12.24
C THR A 18 27.58 -5.27 -11.50
N GLY A 19 27.49 -5.23 -10.17
CA GLY A 19 28.61 -4.81 -9.34
C GLY A 19 29.56 -5.98 -9.07
N ARG A 20 30.78 -5.94 -9.62
CA ARG A 20 31.92 -6.61 -8.98
C ARG A 20 32.25 -5.80 -7.72
N PRO A 21 32.42 -6.41 -6.54
CA PRO A 21 32.83 -5.67 -5.36
C PRO A 21 34.27 -5.20 -5.55
N ILE A 22 34.45 -3.95 -6.00
CA ILE A 22 35.73 -3.26 -5.90
C ILE A 22 35.77 -2.67 -4.50
N PRO A 23 36.76 -3.00 -3.67
CA PRO A 23 36.76 -2.67 -2.24
C PRO A 23 36.87 -1.17 -1.93
N THR A 24 37.05 -0.31 -2.93
CA THR A 24 37.20 1.14 -2.73
C THR A 24 36.72 1.89 -3.98
N LEU A 25 35.72 2.75 -3.79
CA LEU A 25 35.18 3.75 -4.73
C LEU A 25 34.25 3.27 -5.86
N GLY A 26 32.95 3.55 -5.67
CA GLY A 26 32.00 3.79 -6.75
C GLY A 26 31.13 2.59 -7.13
N TYR A 27 29.83 2.82 -7.19
CA TYR A 27 28.91 1.95 -7.93
C TYR A 27 28.71 2.61 -9.29
N THR A 28 29.12 1.94 -10.36
CA THR A 28 28.75 2.37 -11.72
C THR A 28 27.36 1.81 -12.03
N VAL A 29 26.42 2.69 -12.34
CA VAL A 29 25.09 2.30 -12.83
C VAL A 29 25.10 2.51 -14.34
N THR A 30 25.23 1.42 -15.08
CA THR A 30 25.12 1.47 -16.54
C THR A 30 23.64 1.41 -16.91
N ILE A 31 23.12 2.48 -17.52
CA ILE A 31 21.77 2.49 -18.10
C ILE A 31 21.93 2.17 -19.58
N GLU A 32 21.62 0.93 -19.99
CA GLU A 32 21.60 0.57 -21.41
C GLU A 32 20.33 1.15 -22.06
N ASN A 33 20.51 2.16 -22.91
CA ASN A 33 19.51 2.61 -23.87
C ASN A 33 19.58 1.73 -25.14
N PRO A 34 18.53 1.65 -25.98
CA PRO A 34 18.53 0.86 -27.21
C PRO A 34 19.63 1.33 -28.18
N PRO A 35 20.07 0.44 -29.10
CA PRO A 35 21.40 0.49 -29.70
C PRO A 35 21.64 1.78 -30.51
N GLY A 36 22.61 2.59 -30.06
CA GLY A 36 23.10 3.75 -30.82
C GLY A 36 23.65 4.90 -29.99
N SER A 37 23.35 4.96 -28.68
CA SER A 37 23.83 6.02 -27.79
C SER A 37 24.26 5.44 -26.44
N ARG A 38 25.57 5.35 -26.22
CA ARG A 38 26.17 4.93 -24.95
C ARG A 38 26.49 6.17 -24.14
N GLU A 39 25.52 6.66 -23.38
CA GLU A 39 25.78 7.70 -22.38
C GLU A 39 26.28 7.04 -21.10
N GLU A 40 27.57 7.19 -20.84
CA GLU A 40 28.19 6.75 -19.60
C GLU A 40 28.02 7.85 -18.55
N ILE A 41 26.94 7.78 -17.76
CA ILE A 41 26.72 8.72 -16.66
C ILE A 41 27.56 8.25 -15.46
N LEU A 42 28.79 8.75 -15.39
CA LEU A 42 29.71 8.56 -14.27
C LEU A 42 29.18 9.31 -13.03
N LEU A 43 28.37 8.61 -12.23
CA LEU A 43 27.88 9.13 -10.95
C LEU A 43 28.98 8.93 -9.90
N ALA A 44 29.90 9.89 -9.83
CA ALA A 44 30.85 10.01 -8.73
C ALA A 44 30.11 10.42 -7.44
N THR A 45 29.39 9.47 -6.83
CA THR A 45 28.79 9.69 -5.52
C THR A 45 29.88 9.50 -4.46
N ARG A 46 30.18 10.57 -3.71
CA ARG A 46 31.03 10.47 -2.52
C ARG A 46 30.36 9.51 -1.53
N PRO A 47 31.04 8.43 -1.10
CA PRO A 47 30.50 7.56 -0.06
C PRO A 47 30.34 8.38 1.23
N GLY A 48 29.10 8.60 1.64
CA GLY A 48 28.75 9.36 2.86
C GLY A 48 27.77 10.51 2.66
N CYS A 49 27.46 10.91 1.42
CA CYS A 49 26.48 11.97 1.16
C CYS A 49 25.12 11.39 0.78
N GLY A 50 24.03 11.94 1.32
CA GLY A 50 22.64 11.52 1.07
C GLY A 50 22.15 11.67 -0.38
N ASP A 51 23.06 11.88 -1.33
CA ASP A 51 22.80 12.28 -2.71
C ASP A 51 22.37 11.12 -3.62
N ALA A 52 22.57 9.87 -3.18
CA ALA A 52 22.04 8.71 -3.92
C ALA A 52 20.50 8.78 -4.08
N TRP A 53 19.80 9.39 -3.12
CA TRP A 53 18.37 9.65 -3.22
C TRP A 53 18.03 10.73 -4.24
N LEU A 54 18.88 11.75 -4.42
CA LEU A 54 18.66 12.82 -5.39
C LEU A 54 18.74 12.31 -6.83
N VAL A 55 19.66 11.39 -7.12
CA VAL A 55 19.77 10.82 -8.47
C VAL A 55 18.59 9.93 -8.81
N ILE A 56 18.13 9.10 -7.88
CA ILE A 56 16.92 8.29 -8.06
C ILE A 56 15.69 9.19 -8.20
N ALA A 57 15.61 10.28 -7.43
CA ALA A 57 14.54 11.26 -7.53
C ALA A 57 14.54 12.01 -8.88
N ALA A 58 15.70 12.39 -9.41
CA ALA A 58 15.80 13.06 -10.70
C ALA A 58 15.46 12.11 -11.86
N ALA A 59 15.99 10.89 -11.85
CA ALA A 59 15.70 9.88 -12.87
C ALA A 59 14.22 9.47 -12.89
N THR A 60 13.54 9.53 -11.73
CA THR A 60 12.10 9.27 -11.66
C THR A 60 11.27 10.43 -12.22
N GLN A 61 11.72 11.68 -12.21
CA GLN A 61 10.96 12.80 -12.82
C GLN A 61 10.79 12.68 -14.33
N ALA A 62 11.72 12.00 -15.03
CA ALA A 62 11.60 11.75 -16.47
C ALA A 62 10.57 10.63 -16.81
N GLN A 63 10.14 9.85 -15.81
CA GLN A 63 9.19 8.75 -16.02
C GLN A 63 7.76 9.26 -16.10
N SER A 64 6.96 8.58 -16.92
CA SER A 64 5.53 8.86 -17.00
C SER A 64 4.88 8.69 -15.61
N LEU A 65 3.82 9.46 -15.34
CA LEU A 65 3.10 9.39 -14.07
C LEU A 65 2.62 7.96 -13.76
N THR A 66 2.22 7.23 -14.80
CA THR A 66 1.78 5.83 -14.71
C THR A 66 2.91 4.90 -14.30
N GLU A 67 4.11 5.05 -14.87
CA GLU A 67 5.29 4.26 -14.52
C GLU A 67 5.69 4.48 -13.06
N ARG A 68 5.74 5.74 -12.61
CA ARG A 68 6.07 6.06 -11.22
C ARG A 68 5.07 5.45 -10.25
N PHE A 69 3.77 5.54 -10.55
CA PHE A 69 2.74 4.90 -9.73
C PHE A 69 2.87 3.38 -9.70
N ALA A 70 3.07 2.75 -10.86
CA ALA A 70 3.25 1.31 -10.97
C ALA A 70 4.49 0.83 -10.20
N PHE A 71 5.60 1.56 -10.33
CA PHE A 71 6.85 1.28 -9.62
C PHE A 71 6.66 1.35 -8.10
N ALA A 72 6.00 2.40 -7.60
CA ALA A 72 5.74 2.54 -6.17
C ALA A 72 4.85 1.41 -5.62
N VAL A 73 3.84 0.99 -6.37
CA VAL A 73 3.01 -0.17 -6.01
C VAL A 73 3.81 -1.48 -6.08
N GLU A 74 4.68 -1.65 -7.06
CA GLU A 74 5.52 -2.84 -7.19
C GLU A 74 6.51 -2.95 -6.01
N LEU A 75 7.05 -1.83 -5.51
CA LEU A 75 7.85 -1.83 -4.28
C LEU A 75 7.04 -2.33 -3.07
N VAL A 76 5.80 -1.87 -2.93
CA VAL A 76 4.88 -2.37 -1.89
C VAL A 76 4.68 -3.88 -2.05
N LEU A 77 4.41 -4.36 -3.27
CA LEU A 77 4.21 -5.77 -3.57
C LEU A 77 5.45 -6.63 -3.28
N ARG A 78 6.66 -6.13 -3.58
CA ARG A 78 7.91 -6.82 -3.22
C ARG A 78 8.06 -6.98 -1.71
N GLY A 79 7.70 -5.97 -0.92
CA GLY A 79 7.66 -6.09 0.54
C GLY A 79 6.68 -7.16 1.03
N PHE A 80 5.53 -7.32 0.34
CA PHE A 80 4.60 -8.42 0.59
C PHE A 80 5.21 -9.78 0.30
N ALA A 81 5.87 -9.94 -0.86
CA ALA A 81 6.46 -11.21 -1.25
C ALA A 81 7.49 -11.71 -0.24
N VAL A 82 8.27 -10.80 0.36
CA VAL A 82 9.22 -11.11 1.43
C VAL A 82 8.52 -11.50 2.74
N SER A 83 7.36 -10.90 3.03
CA SER A 83 6.61 -11.13 4.27
C SER A 83 5.77 -12.41 4.26
N LEU A 84 5.34 -12.87 3.08
CA LEU A 84 4.43 -14.01 2.89
C LEU A 84 4.90 -15.33 3.55
N PRO A 85 6.17 -15.77 3.40
CA PRO A 85 6.62 -17.02 3.98
C PRO A 85 6.54 -17.05 5.52
N ARG A 86 6.64 -15.88 6.15
CA ARG A 86 6.64 -15.73 7.62
C ARG A 86 5.24 -15.84 8.22
N ASN A 87 4.20 -15.50 7.46
CA ASN A 87 2.83 -15.41 7.95
C ASN A 87 1.87 -16.18 7.01
N ARG A 88 1.95 -17.51 7.00
CA ARG A 88 1.13 -18.36 6.11
C ARG A 88 -0.37 -18.20 6.33
N GLU A 89 -0.79 -17.91 7.57
CA GLU A 89 -2.20 -17.71 7.94
C GLU A 89 -2.83 -16.51 7.23
N VAL A 90 -2.05 -15.47 6.92
CA VAL A 90 -2.54 -14.29 6.19
C VAL A 90 -2.36 -14.40 4.68
N ALA A 91 -1.87 -15.53 4.16
CA ALA A 91 -1.62 -15.70 2.72
C ALA A 91 -2.86 -15.46 1.84
N PRO A 92 -4.08 -15.94 2.18
CA PRO A 92 -5.27 -15.65 1.38
C PRO A 92 -5.60 -14.15 1.33
N LEU A 93 -5.45 -13.46 2.46
CA LEU A 93 -5.64 -12.02 2.55
C LEU A 93 -4.58 -11.27 1.71
N ALA A 94 -3.32 -11.68 1.81
CA ALA A 94 -2.22 -11.10 1.06
C ALA A 94 -2.38 -11.29 -0.46
N LEU A 95 -2.82 -12.46 -0.93
CA LEU A 95 -3.15 -12.69 -2.35
C LEU A 95 -4.32 -11.84 -2.83
N GLY A 96 -5.39 -11.73 -2.03
CA GLY A 96 -6.51 -10.83 -2.33
C GLY A 96 -6.07 -9.37 -2.44
N THR A 97 -5.13 -8.97 -1.58
CA THR A 97 -4.53 -7.63 -1.54
C THR A 97 -3.62 -7.38 -2.74
N TRP A 98 -2.79 -8.36 -3.10
CA TRP A 98 -1.95 -8.34 -4.29
C TRP A 98 -2.78 -8.09 -5.55
N ASN A 99 -3.81 -8.90 -5.75
CA ASN A 99 -4.73 -8.77 -6.88
C ASN A 99 -5.46 -7.41 -6.87
N ARG A 100 -5.80 -6.91 -5.68
CA ARG A 100 -6.39 -5.57 -5.53
C ARG A 100 -5.41 -4.48 -5.98
N LEU A 101 -4.15 -4.52 -5.55
CA LEU A 101 -3.13 -3.53 -5.90
C LEU A 101 -2.82 -3.54 -7.41
N LYS A 102 -2.63 -4.71 -8.02
CA LYS A 102 -2.45 -4.83 -9.49
C LYS A 102 -3.65 -4.25 -10.25
N ARG A 103 -4.89 -4.48 -9.78
CA ARG A 103 -6.09 -3.88 -10.37
C ARG A 103 -6.12 -2.35 -10.21
N LEU A 104 -5.61 -1.79 -9.11
CA LEU A 104 -5.51 -0.34 -8.96
C LEU A 104 -4.53 0.25 -9.97
N VAL A 105 -3.38 -0.39 -10.20
CA VAL A 105 -2.40 0.01 -11.24
C VAL A 105 -3.03 -0.01 -12.62
N ALA A 106 -3.67 -1.11 -13.01
CA ALA A 106 -4.33 -1.22 -14.31
C ALA A 106 -5.43 -0.16 -14.50
N ARG A 107 -6.24 0.09 -13.46
CA ARG A 107 -7.27 1.13 -13.50
C ARG A 107 -6.70 2.55 -13.57
N PHE A 108 -5.58 2.80 -12.90
CA PHE A 108 -4.91 4.10 -12.95
C PHE A 108 -4.31 4.35 -14.32
N SER A 109 -3.57 3.38 -14.88
CA SER A 109 -3.02 3.45 -16.23
C SER A 109 -4.11 3.67 -17.28
N ALA A 110 -5.21 2.92 -17.22
CA ALA A 110 -6.34 3.10 -18.14
C ALA A 110 -6.99 4.49 -18.02
N LEU A 111 -7.02 5.06 -16.80
CA LEU A 111 -7.55 6.40 -16.58
C LEU A 111 -6.63 7.47 -17.17
N VAL A 112 -5.31 7.37 -16.95
CA VAL A 112 -4.33 8.30 -17.53
C VAL A 112 -4.40 8.27 -19.05
N ALA A 113 -4.38 7.07 -19.66
CA ALA A 113 -4.50 6.92 -21.10
C ALA A 113 -5.83 7.49 -21.65
N ALA A 114 -6.93 7.39 -20.90
CA ALA A 114 -8.20 7.99 -21.28
C ALA A 114 -8.17 9.52 -21.24
N VAL A 115 -7.52 10.11 -20.23
CA VAL A 115 -7.32 11.56 -20.09
C VAL A 115 -6.44 12.09 -21.22
N GLU A 116 -5.32 11.43 -21.51
CA GLU A 116 -4.42 11.78 -22.62
C GLU A 116 -5.12 11.70 -23.97
N ALA A 117 -6.01 10.72 -24.16
CA ALA A 117 -6.83 10.61 -25.36
C ALA A 117 -7.99 11.63 -25.43
N GLY A 118 -8.10 12.58 -24.48
CA GLY A 118 -9.21 13.52 -24.38
C GLY A 118 -10.56 12.88 -24.05
N ARG A 119 -10.56 11.59 -23.68
CA ARG A 119 -11.75 10.81 -23.34
C ARG A 119 -11.95 10.82 -21.84
N LEU A 120 -12.29 11.99 -21.30
CA LEU A 120 -12.77 12.07 -19.93
C LEU A 120 -14.12 11.37 -19.86
N PHE A 121 -14.11 10.11 -19.43
CA PHE A 121 -15.33 9.35 -19.15
C PHE A 121 -16.08 10.06 -18.02
N ILE A 122 -16.96 10.99 -18.37
CA ILE A 122 -18.21 11.15 -17.67
C ILE A 122 -18.89 9.81 -17.89
N ALA A 123 -18.72 8.90 -16.92
CA ALA A 123 -19.41 7.65 -16.94
C ALA A 123 -20.90 7.99 -16.86
N CYS A 124 -21.53 8.19 -18.02
CA CYS A 124 -22.96 8.03 -18.18
C CYS A 124 -23.20 6.68 -17.57
N ARG A 125 -23.84 6.70 -16.41
CA ARG A 125 -24.13 5.53 -15.60
C ARG A 125 -25.08 4.73 -16.48
N LYS A 126 -24.53 3.90 -17.38
CA LYS A 126 -25.30 2.95 -18.18
C LYS A 126 -26.12 2.24 -17.14
N GLN A 127 -27.43 2.51 -17.18
CA GLN A 127 -28.35 1.96 -16.20
C GLN A 127 -28.07 0.47 -16.20
N ALA A 128 -27.64 -0.03 -15.04
CA ALA A 128 -27.15 -1.39 -14.97
C ALA A 128 -28.31 -2.26 -15.45
N ALA A 129 -28.08 -2.97 -16.56
CA ALA A 129 -29.05 -3.93 -17.05
C ALA A 129 -29.45 -4.86 -15.89
N PRO A 130 -30.72 -5.29 -15.81
CA PRO A 130 -31.22 -6.12 -14.71
C PRO A 130 -30.25 -7.25 -14.47
N ARG A 131 -29.59 -7.23 -13.29
CA ARG A 131 -28.58 -8.22 -12.97
C ARG A 131 -29.29 -9.55 -12.78
N THR A 132 -28.96 -10.54 -13.60
CA THR A 132 -29.30 -11.93 -13.33
C THR A 132 -28.83 -12.27 -11.91
N PRO A 133 -29.64 -13.01 -11.13
CA PRO A 133 -29.33 -13.32 -9.74
C PRO A 133 -27.97 -14.02 -9.70
N ARG A 134 -26.98 -13.31 -9.15
CA ARG A 134 -25.63 -13.83 -9.00
C ARG A 134 -25.71 -15.02 -8.03
N PRO A 135 -25.17 -16.20 -8.38
CA PRO A 135 -25.07 -17.30 -7.44
C PRO A 135 -24.45 -16.78 -6.14
N LEU A 136 -25.05 -17.14 -5.00
CA LEU A 136 -24.55 -16.80 -3.66
C LEU A 136 -23.10 -17.28 -3.58
N ALA A 137 -22.16 -16.38 -3.89
CA ALA A 137 -20.74 -16.69 -3.82
C ALA A 137 -20.47 -17.01 -2.35
N ARG A 138 -19.95 -18.22 -2.09
CA ARG A 138 -19.53 -18.61 -0.75
C ARG A 138 -18.59 -17.52 -0.22
N ASP A 139 -19.01 -16.84 0.84
CA ASP A 139 -18.27 -15.78 1.52
C ASP A 139 -17.07 -16.38 2.28
N SER A 140 -16.18 -17.09 1.57
CA SER A 140 -15.05 -17.83 2.15
C SER A 140 -13.86 -16.93 2.48
N HIS A 141 -13.97 -15.62 2.25
CA HIS A 141 -12.94 -14.67 2.60
C HIS A 141 -13.48 -13.79 3.72
N GLY A 142 -12.90 -13.94 4.92
CA GLY A 142 -13.21 -13.08 6.05
C GLY A 142 -13.14 -11.60 5.66
N PRO A 143 -13.88 -10.73 6.37
CA PRO A 143 -13.96 -9.31 6.04
C PRO A 143 -12.55 -8.73 5.95
N ALA A 144 -12.26 -8.05 4.83
CA ALA A 144 -10.97 -7.37 4.66
C ALA A 144 -10.72 -6.45 5.86
N PRO A 145 -9.47 -6.40 6.39
CA PRO A 145 -9.14 -5.56 7.52
C PRO A 145 -9.51 -4.11 7.21
N LYS A 146 -10.26 -3.51 8.14
CA LYS A 146 -10.75 -2.14 8.04
C LYS A 146 -9.86 -1.13 8.79
N ALA A 147 -8.87 -1.61 9.54
CA ALA A 147 -7.98 -0.76 10.33
C ALA A 147 -7.13 0.16 9.43
N TYR A 148 -6.95 1.42 9.80
CA TYR A 148 -6.09 2.33 9.05
C TYR A 148 -4.62 1.87 9.09
N GLY A 149 -3.95 1.82 7.94
CA GLY A 149 -2.56 1.38 7.88
C GLY A 149 -2.32 -0.12 7.99
N TRP A 150 -3.37 -0.96 7.90
CA TRP A 150 -3.26 -2.40 8.09
C TRP A 150 -2.21 -3.08 7.20
N LEU A 151 -1.91 -2.48 6.03
CA LEU A 151 -0.93 -3.02 5.10
C LEU A 151 0.49 -3.00 5.68
N LEU A 152 0.83 -1.93 6.41
CA LEU A 152 2.14 -1.79 7.07
C LEU A 152 2.29 -2.76 8.26
N THR A 153 1.17 -3.15 8.87
CA THR A 153 1.16 -4.15 9.95
C THR A 153 1.42 -5.55 9.39
N LEU A 154 0.91 -5.87 8.20
CA LEU A 154 1.11 -7.17 7.57
C LEU A 154 2.48 -7.33 6.91
N ALA A 155 3.01 -6.24 6.35
CA ALA A 155 4.31 -6.21 5.68
C ALA A 155 5.12 -5.02 6.20
N PRO A 156 5.80 -5.15 7.35
CA PRO A 156 6.59 -4.06 7.95
C PRO A 156 7.91 -3.80 7.22
N GLU A 157 8.17 -4.55 6.14
CA GLU A 157 9.41 -4.57 5.37
C GLU A 157 9.79 -3.20 4.79
N LEU A 158 11.10 -3.01 4.62
CA LEU A 158 11.67 -1.77 4.11
C LEU A 158 11.06 -1.37 2.75
N ASN A 159 10.88 -2.33 1.85
CA ASN A 159 10.29 -2.08 0.53
C ASN A 159 8.86 -1.52 0.60
N THR A 160 8.05 -1.95 1.58
CA THR A 160 6.70 -1.41 1.79
C THR A 160 6.76 0.03 2.28
N ARG A 161 7.72 0.37 3.13
CA ARG A 161 7.95 1.75 3.61
C ARG A 161 8.48 2.65 2.49
N ILE A 162 9.40 2.18 1.66
CA ILE A 162 9.89 2.91 0.49
C ILE A 162 8.74 3.13 -0.49
N GLY A 163 7.97 2.08 -0.81
CA GLY A 163 6.80 2.21 -1.69
C GLY A 163 5.77 3.21 -1.16
N ARG A 164 5.54 3.26 0.16
CA ARG A 164 4.73 4.31 0.80
C ARG A 164 5.31 5.70 0.55
N ALA A 165 6.59 5.92 0.83
CA ALA A 165 7.24 7.21 0.65
C ALA A 165 7.18 7.68 -0.81
N GLN A 166 7.38 6.76 -1.76
CA GLN A 166 7.23 7.06 -3.20
C GLN A 166 5.82 7.54 -3.56
N ILE A 167 4.79 6.97 -2.93
CA ILE A 167 3.40 7.40 -3.13
C ILE A 167 3.15 8.76 -2.49
N GLU A 168 3.74 9.03 -1.32
CA GLU A 168 3.68 10.36 -0.68
C GLU A 168 4.32 11.43 -1.60
N THR A 169 5.49 11.15 -2.16
CA THR A 169 6.14 12.03 -3.16
C THR A 169 5.27 12.20 -4.41
N LEU A 170 4.67 11.12 -4.92
CA LEU A 170 3.77 11.19 -6.08
C LEU A 170 2.51 12.02 -5.78
N LEU A 171 1.99 11.99 -4.54
CA LEU A 171 0.85 12.81 -4.11
C LEU A 171 1.17 14.30 -4.02
N ALA A 172 2.44 14.65 -3.84
CA ALA A 172 2.92 16.03 -3.89
C ALA A 172 3.24 16.51 -5.31
N ASP A 173 3.24 15.63 -6.32
CA ASP A 173 3.58 15.98 -7.70
C ASP A 173 2.48 16.86 -8.34
N PRO A 174 2.83 18.06 -8.88
CA PRO A 174 1.88 18.90 -9.59
C PRO A 174 1.19 18.21 -10.77
N ALA A 175 1.87 17.30 -11.48
CA ALA A 175 1.27 16.55 -12.58
C ALA A 175 0.13 15.62 -12.10
N LEU A 176 0.30 14.98 -10.93
CA LEU A 176 -0.78 14.17 -10.33
C LEU A 176 -1.93 15.07 -9.85
N LEU A 177 -1.62 16.21 -9.25
CA LEU A 177 -2.63 17.16 -8.81
C LEU A 177 -3.46 17.71 -9.98
N ALA A 178 -2.81 18.01 -11.11
CA ALA A 178 -3.49 18.39 -12.35
C ALA A 178 -4.40 17.27 -12.87
N LEU A 179 -3.93 16.01 -12.86
CA LEU A 179 -4.76 14.85 -13.19
C LEU A 179 -5.97 14.72 -12.25
N LEU A 180 -5.79 14.96 -10.95
CA LEU A 180 -6.88 14.89 -9.97
C LEU A 180 -7.94 15.97 -10.17
N ALA A 181 -7.52 17.17 -10.60
CA ALA A 181 -8.42 18.25 -10.96
C ALA A 181 -9.23 17.91 -12.22
N GLN A 182 -8.59 17.34 -13.24
CA GLN A 182 -9.25 16.94 -14.49
C GLN A 182 -10.14 15.70 -14.32
N ALA A 183 -9.72 14.73 -13.50
CA ALA A 183 -10.36 13.44 -13.35
C ALA A 183 -10.49 13.02 -11.87
N PRO A 184 -11.56 13.42 -11.17
CA PRO A 184 -11.82 13.03 -9.77
C PRO A 184 -11.92 11.51 -9.54
N GLN A 185 -12.07 10.71 -10.60
CA GLN A 185 -12.00 9.25 -10.59
C GLN A 185 -10.61 8.76 -10.11
N ALA A 186 -9.53 9.48 -10.42
CA ALA A 186 -8.17 9.16 -9.95
C ALA A 186 -8.15 9.16 -8.41
N GLY A 187 -8.76 10.17 -7.78
CA GLY A 187 -8.84 10.25 -6.33
C GLY A 187 -9.59 9.07 -5.69
N ARG A 188 -10.60 8.51 -6.38
CA ARG A 188 -11.29 7.29 -5.92
C ARG A 188 -10.40 6.05 -5.97
N ILE A 189 -9.46 5.98 -6.91
CA ILE A 189 -8.48 4.88 -7.03
C ILE A 189 -7.41 5.01 -5.93
N LEU A 190 -6.95 6.23 -5.65
CA LEU A 190 -5.87 6.49 -4.68
C LEU A 190 -6.32 6.41 -3.21
N ARG A 191 -7.56 6.77 -2.89
CA ARG A 191 -8.08 6.78 -1.51
C ARG A 191 -7.91 5.44 -0.77
N PRO A 192 -8.32 4.27 -1.34
CA PRO A 192 -8.09 2.99 -0.69
C PRO A 192 -6.61 2.73 -0.42
N LEU A 193 -5.75 3.12 -1.34
CA LEU A 193 -4.31 2.92 -1.23
C LEU A 193 -3.71 3.77 -0.10
N CYS A 194 -4.09 5.04 0.00
CA CYS A 194 -3.68 5.91 1.10
C CYS A 194 -4.13 5.35 2.47
N HIS A 195 -5.35 4.82 2.53
CA HIS A 195 -5.87 4.20 3.74
C HIS A 195 -5.10 2.93 4.14
N MET A 196 -4.77 2.08 3.16
CA MET A 196 -4.00 0.84 3.39
C MET A 196 -2.59 1.14 3.91
N LEU A 197 -1.93 2.17 3.37
CA LEU A 197 -0.55 2.52 3.67
C LEU A 197 -0.37 3.55 4.78
N ARG A 198 -1.45 3.94 5.47
CA ARG A 198 -1.40 4.97 6.52
C ARG A 198 -0.86 6.33 6.03
N ILE A 199 -1.13 6.67 4.78
CA ILE A 199 -0.74 7.96 4.20
C ILE A 199 -1.81 8.99 4.54
N GLU A 200 -1.39 10.16 5.00
CA GLU A 200 -2.30 11.28 5.23
C GLU A 200 -2.90 11.73 3.89
N ARG A 201 -4.22 11.93 3.87
CA ARG A 201 -4.91 12.28 2.63
C ARG A 201 -4.78 13.79 2.39
N PRO A 202 -4.16 14.22 1.28
CA PRO A 202 -4.14 15.63 0.89
C PRO A 202 -5.56 16.15 0.66
N ASP A 203 -5.76 17.46 0.80
CA ASP A 203 -7.09 18.08 0.77
C ASP A 203 -7.82 17.84 -0.55
N CYS A 204 -7.10 17.80 -1.68
CA CYS A 204 -7.65 17.45 -2.99
C CYS A 204 -8.27 16.04 -3.05
N LEU A 205 -7.85 15.12 -2.16
CA LEU A 205 -8.43 13.78 -2.04
C LEU A 205 -9.50 13.69 -0.96
N ARG A 206 -9.67 14.68 -0.09
CA ARG A 206 -10.74 14.68 0.90
C ARG A 206 -12.07 14.84 0.18
N LEU A 207 -13.05 14.01 0.52
CA LEU A 207 -14.40 14.25 0.01
C LEU A 207 -14.96 15.46 0.76
N PRO A 208 -15.69 16.35 0.07
CA PRO A 208 -16.51 17.31 0.79
C PRO A 208 -17.45 16.53 1.72
N PRO A 209 -17.70 17.03 2.95
CA PRO A 209 -18.60 16.38 3.87
C PRO A 209 -19.95 16.20 3.17
N ARG A 210 -20.35 14.94 2.97
CA ARG A 210 -21.63 14.64 2.34
C ARG A 210 -22.71 15.22 3.26
N PRO A 211 -23.64 16.06 2.77
CA PRO A 211 -24.75 16.51 3.58
C PRO A 211 -25.45 15.27 4.14
N ARG A 212 -25.50 15.18 5.47
CA ARG A 212 -26.19 14.08 6.12
C ARG A 212 -27.65 14.22 5.72
N ARG A 213 -28.17 13.26 4.96
CA ARG A 213 -29.60 13.18 4.72
C ARG A 213 -30.26 13.19 6.10
N PRO A 214 -31.25 14.06 6.35
CA PRO A 214 -31.96 14.04 7.61
C PRO A 214 -32.37 12.61 7.87
N ARG A 215 -31.97 12.09 9.03
CA ARG A 215 -32.38 10.76 9.46
C ARG A 215 -33.90 10.82 9.43
N PRO A 216 -34.60 9.96 8.66
CA PRO A 216 -36.05 9.94 8.73
C PRO A 216 -36.42 9.85 10.21
N PRO A 217 -37.40 10.65 10.68
CA PRO A 217 -37.83 10.59 12.07
C PRO A 217 -37.99 9.13 12.40
N ALA A 218 -37.38 8.68 13.50
CA ALA A 218 -37.53 7.31 13.93
C ALA A 218 -39.03 7.08 13.92
N ALA A 219 -39.51 6.24 13.00
CA ALA A 219 -40.92 5.89 13.00
C ALA A 219 -41.17 5.47 14.43
N THR A 220 -42.18 6.06 15.06
CA THR A 220 -42.72 5.60 16.34
C THR A 220 -43.31 4.22 16.05
N GLY A 221 -42.43 3.29 15.75
CA GLY A 221 -42.73 1.91 15.48
C GLY A 221 -43.09 1.34 16.83
N GLU A 222 -44.20 0.62 16.83
CA GLU A 222 -44.58 -0.29 17.89
C GLU A 222 -43.33 -0.94 18.50
N PRO A 223 -43.30 -1.10 19.83
CA PRO A 223 -42.17 -1.69 20.53
C PRO A 223 -41.70 -2.92 19.77
N ASN A 224 -40.51 -2.82 19.18
CA ASN A 224 -39.89 -3.90 18.43
C ASN A 224 -39.98 -5.14 19.34
N PRO A 225 -40.66 -6.21 18.92
CA PRO A 225 -40.92 -7.35 19.78
C PRO A 225 -39.59 -7.74 20.42
N ALA A 226 -39.63 -7.86 21.76
CA ALA A 226 -38.44 -8.05 22.58
C ALA A 226 -37.49 -9.00 21.85
N PRO A 227 -36.24 -8.57 21.58
CA PRO A 227 -35.33 -9.32 20.73
C PRO A 227 -35.27 -10.73 21.27
N THR A 228 -35.89 -11.66 20.56
CA THR A 228 -35.89 -13.07 20.92
C THR A 228 -34.42 -13.42 20.99
N THR A 229 -33.94 -13.75 22.18
CA THR A 229 -32.53 -14.02 22.48
C THR A 229 -32.06 -15.08 21.49
N ARG A 230 -31.48 -14.64 20.37
CA ARG A 230 -30.84 -15.55 19.44
C ARG A 230 -29.75 -16.24 20.26
N PRO A 231 -29.74 -17.58 20.33
CA PRO A 231 -28.72 -18.31 21.07
C PRO A 231 -27.37 -17.74 20.67
N GLY A 232 -26.62 -17.27 21.68
CA GLY A 232 -25.47 -16.40 21.50
C GLY A 232 -24.57 -16.94 20.40
N ARG A 233 -24.54 -16.25 19.25
CA ARG A 233 -23.65 -16.64 18.15
C ARG A 233 -22.24 -16.61 18.75
N PRO A 234 -21.51 -17.74 18.78
CA PRO A 234 -20.20 -17.79 19.41
C PRO A 234 -19.36 -16.66 18.82
N LYS A 235 -18.83 -15.79 19.69
CA LYS A 235 -17.98 -14.68 19.26
C LYS A 235 -16.88 -15.29 18.39
N PRO A 236 -16.73 -14.86 17.12
CA PRO A 236 -15.69 -15.39 16.26
C PRO A 236 -14.34 -15.18 16.94
N SER A 237 -13.64 -16.27 17.24
CA SER A 237 -12.40 -16.28 18.04
C SER A 237 -11.23 -15.53 17.38
N TRP A 238 -11.36 -15.07 16.13
CA TRP A 238 -10.35 -14.28 15.43
C TRP A 238 -10.20 -12.83 15.92
N LEU A 239 -11.14 -12.31 16.73
CA LEU A 239 -10.92 -11.06 17.49
C LEU A 239 -10.04 -11.27 18.73
N GLY A 240 -9.87 -12.52 19.16
CA GLY A 240 -8.74 -12.92 20.00
C GLY A 240 -7.54 -13.13 19.09
N TRP A 241 -6.95 -12.05 18.59
CA TRP A 241 -5.55 -12.14 18.15
C TRP A 241 -4.79 -12.82 19.29
N PRO A 242 -4.15 -13.97 19.07
CA PRO A 242 -3.37 -14.59 20.13
C PRO A 242 -2.35 -13.52 20.54
N LYS A 243 -2.33 -13.18 21.84
CA LYS A 243 -1.08 -12.70 22.45
C LYS A 243 -0.07 -13.74 22.01
N SER A 244 0.84 -13.36 21.11
CA SER A 244 1.71 -14.28 20.40
C SER A 244 2.17 -15.37 21.37
N PRO A 245 1.94 -16.67 21.09
CA PRO A 245 2.51 -17.70 21.94
C PRO A 245 4.01 -17.41 22.06
N PRO A 246 4.59 -17.44 23.28
CA PRO A 246 6.01 -17.19 23.43
C PRO A 246 6.74 -18.13 22.48
N LEU A 247 7.62 -17.57 21.64
CA LEU A 247 8.35 -18.32 20.63
C LEU A 247 9.00 -19.54 21.30
N PRO A 248 8.79 -20.77 20.79
CA PRO A 248 9.50 -21.94 21.29
C PRO A 248 11.00 -21.69 21.09
N GLY A 249 11.74 -21.49 22.20
CA GLY A 249 13.16 -21.18 22.18
C GLY A 249 13.56 -19.86 22.84
N MET A 250 12.62 -18.98 23.21
CA MET A 250 12.91 -17.93 24.20
C MET A 250 12.77 -18.52 25.60
N ALA A 251 13.75 -19.34 25.97
CA ALA A 251 14.04 -19.60 27.37
C ALA A 251 14.16 -18.23 28.06
N ARG A 252 13.38 -18.01 29.13
CA ARG A 252 13.64 -16.90 30.06
C ARG A 252 15.12 -16.95 30.39
N ALA A 253 15.85 -15.88 30.10
CA ALA A 253 17.21 -15.74 30.58
C ALA A 253 17.20 -15.96 32.10
N PRO A 254 17.90 -16.98 32.63
CA PRO A 254 18.06 -17.12 34.07
C PRO A 254 18.88 -15.93 34.55
N GLY A 255 18.26 -15.03 35.30
CA GLY A 255 18.98 -13.94 35.96
C GLY A 255 18.41 -12.53 35.82
N THR A 256 17.09 -12.33 35.73
CA THR A 256 16.56 -11.01 36.12
C THR A 256 16.60 -10.94 37.66
N PRO A 257 17.48 -10.14 38.26
CA PRO A 257 17.54 -10.03 39.72
C PRO A 257 16.24 -9.42 40.24
N PRO A 258 15.77 -9.82 41.43
CA PRO A 258 14.62 -9.19 42.06
C PRO A 258 14.91 -7.71 42.25
N THR A 259 14.04 -6.85 41.71
CA THR A 259 14.04 -5.42 42.01
C THR A 259 13.77 -5.27 43.51
N ARG A 260 14.86 -5.00 44.25
CA ARG A 260 14.84 -4.68 45.68
C ARG A 260 13.96 -3.45 45.85
N ARG A 261 12.78 -3.65 46.43
CA ARG A 261 11.86 -2.60 46.85
C ARG A 261 12.51 -1.89 48.04
N THR A 262 13.30 -0.85 47.78
CA THR A 262 13.73 0.09 48.81
C THR A 262 12.50 0.89 49.23
N GLY A 263 11.90 0.47 50.36
CA GLY A 263 10.95 1.28 51.09
C GLY A 263 11.70 2.45 51.72
N THR A 264 11.49 3.63 51.17
CA THR A 264 11.81 4.89 51.83
C THR A 264 10.57 5.26 52.64
N GLY A 265 10.59 4.96 53.94
CA GLY A 265 9.63 5.54 54.87
C GLY A 265 9.96 7.01 55.11
N PRO A 266 8.96 7.88 55.34
CA PRO A 266 9.18 9.26 55.73
C PRO A 266 9.65 9.34 57.20
N PRO A 267 10.44 10.36 57.58
CA PRO A 267 10.74 10.63 58.98
C PRO A 267 9.49 11.18 59.68
N GLU A 268 9.13 10.58 60.81
CA GLU A 268 8.21 11.17 61.78
C GLU A 268 9.02 12.00 62.78
N ASP A 269 8.54 13.22 63.05
CA ASP A 269 8.97 14.11 64.14
C ASP A 269 8.22 13.78 65.44
#